data_AF-A0A076FMJ1-F1
#
_entry.id   AF-A0A076FMJ1-F1
#
_cell.length_a   1.000
_cell.length_b   1.000
_cell.length_c   1.000
_cell.angle_alpha   90.00
_cell.angle_beta   90.00
_cell.angle_gamma   90.00
#
_symmetry.space_group_name_H-M   'P 1'
#
loop_
_entity.id
_entity.type
_entity.pdbx_description
1 polymer ?
#
loop_
_entity_poly.entity_id
_entity_poly.type
_entity_poly.pdbx_seq_one_letter_code
_entity_poly.pdbx_strand_id
1 'polypeptide(L)'
;GSLYTSVIPNLLVPEIADAIAASAAPCIYVCNIMTQPGETQGFSVADHIRAIDAACSGRRLFNAVLVHKKSPSERALIRYAQQNSHPVFLDREDVTKLGRRIVLANVMHEDDTGCVRHDPQKLAKVLLRWYSSASRQIRLGWGDGVMGCRRALRGFP
;
A
#
# COMPACT_ATOMS: atom_id res chain seq x y z
N GLY A 1 8.31 4.45 -1.06
CA GLY A 1 9.70 4.51 -1.54
C GLY A 1 9.75 3.89 -2.91
N SER A 2 10.85 4.02 -3.65
CA SER A 2 10.89 3.47 -5.00
C SER A 2 10.74 1.96 -5.00
N LEU A 3 9.93 1.43 -5.92
CA LEU A 3 9.54 0.02 -5.89
C LEU A 3 10.75 -0.87 -6.18
N TYR A 4 11.44 -0.63 -7.29
CA TYR A 4 12.53 -1.48 -7.77
C TYR A 4 13.89 -1.07 -7.21
N THR A 5 14.04 0.17 -6.76
CA THR A 5 15.32 0.69 -6.24
C THR A 5 15.36 0.88 -4.72
N SER A 6 14.26 0.64 -3.99
CA SER A 6 14.26 0.74 -2.52
C SER A 6 13.49 -0.38 -1.82
N VAL A 7 12.34 -0.82 -2.32
CA VAL A 7 11.54 -1.86 -1.64
C VAL A 7 12.00 -3.25 -2.04
N ILE A 8 11.90 -3.59 -3.33
CA ILE A 8 12.24 -4.92 -3.84
C ILE A 8 13.69 -5.34 -3.54
N PRO A 9 14.73 -4.48 -3.64
CA PRO A 9 16.10 -4.90 -3.35
C PRO A 9 16.29 -5.47 -1.95
N ASN A 10 15.56 -4.96 -0.94
CA ASN A 10 15.59 -5.49 0.42
C ASN A 10 14.90 -6.86 0.54
N LEU A 11 13.94 -7.16 -0.35
CA LEU A 11 13.16 -8.39 -0.35
C LEU A 11 13.77 -9.50 -1.22
N LEU A 12 14.75 -9.16 -2.07
CA LEU A 12 15.50 -10.15 -2.85
C LEU A 12 16.46 -10.99 -2.01
N VAL A 13 16.75 -10.57 -0.77
CA VAL A 13 17.47 -11.38 0.21
C VAL A 13 16.49 -12.43 0.76
N PRO A 14 16.65 -13.73 0.43
CA PRO A 14 15.65 -14.75 0.74
C PRO A 14 15.32 -14.84 2.23
N GLU A 15 16.32 -14.69 3.10
CA GLU A 15 16.17 -14.76 4.55
C GLU A 15 15.27 -13.65 5.10
N ILE A 16 15.29 -12.47 4.49
CA ILE A 16 14.41 -11.35 4.85
C ILE A 16 12.97 -11.67 4.42
N ALA A 17 12.78 -12.13 3.18
CA ALA A 17 11.46 -12.49 2.68
C ALA A 17 10.86 -13.66 3.50
N ASP A 18 11.66 -14.66 3.83
CA ASP A 18 11.25 -15.82 4.63
C ASP A 18 10.89 -15.41 6.07
N ALA A 19 11.69 -14.56 6.69
CA ALA A 19 11.40 -14.04 8.03
C ALA A 19 10.10 -13.22 8.07
N ILE A 20 9.84 -12.41 7.03
CA ILE A 20 8.59 -11.64 6.93
C ILE A 20 7.40 -12.59 6.69
N ALA A 21 7.54 -13.57 5.78
CA ALA A 21 6.48 -14.52 5.45
C ALA A 21 6.09 -15.42 6.63
N ALA A 22 7.05 -15.82 7.47
CA ALA A 22 6.82 -16.64 8.66
C ALA A 22 6.32 -15.82 9.87
N SER A 23 6.37 -14.49 9.81
CA SER A 23 6.01 -13.63 10.93
C SER A 23 4.50 -13.58 11.18
N ALA A 24 4.12 -13.71 12.46
CA ALA A 24 2.75 -13.45 12.90
C ALA A 24 2.43 -11.95 13.06
N ALA A 25 3.40 -11.06 12.82
CA ALA A 25 3.18 -9.62 12.91
C ALA A 25 2.31 -9.12 11.75
N PRO A 26 1.35 -8.20 12.00
CA PRO A 26 0.65 -7.53 10.91
C PRO A 26 1.64 -6.84 9.96
N CYS A 27 1.61 -7.21 8.69
CA CYS A 27 2.44 -6.61 7.65
C CYS A 27 1.57 -5.89 6.60
N ILE A 28 1.94 -4.66 6.27
CA ILE A 28 1.22 -3.78 5.33
C ILE A 28 2.19 -3.14 4.36
N TYR A 29 1.83 -3.14 3.08
CA TYR A 29 2.53 -2.37 2.06
C TYR A 29 1.95 -0.96 1.96
N VAL A 30 2.80 0.07 2.04
CA VAL A 30 2.40 1.47 1.79
C VAL A 30 2.68 1.79 0.34
N CYS A 31 1.64 1.87 -0.48
CA CYS A 31 1.77 2.11 -1.91
C CYS A 31 2.20 3.56 -2.19
N ASN A 32 2.92 3.76 -3.29
CA ASN A 32 3.29 5.09 -3.73
C ASN A 32 2.04 5.91 -4.13
N ILE A 33 2.09 7.22 -3.94
CA ILE A 33 0.99 8.12 -4.34
C ILE A 33 1.03 8.38 -5.85
N MET A 34 2.22 8.54 -6.40
CA MET A 34 2.49 8.77 -7.82
C MET A 34 3.34 7.64 -8.38
N THR A 35 3.16 7.31 -9.66
CA THR A 35 4.04 6.43 -10.42
C THR A 35 5.41 7.08 -10.61
N GLN A 36 6.42 6.26 -10.83
CA GLN A 36 7.80 6.72 -11.04
C GLN A 36 8.23 6.40 -12.47
N PRO A 37 8.68 7.42 -13.23
CA PRO A 37 9.10 7.24 -14.61
C PRO A 37 10.21 6.20 -14.71
N GLY A 38 10.11 5.28 -15.66
CA GLY A 38 11.08 4.20 -15.85
C GLY A 38 11.02 3.05 -14.83
N GLU A 39 10.26 3.18 -13.73
CA GLU A 39 10.07 2.10 -12.74
C GLU A 39 8.64 1.57 -12.71
N THR A 40 7.65 2.44 -12.50
CA THR A 40 6.24 2.06 -12.24
C THR A 40 5.27 2.79 -13.15
N GLN A 41 5.73 3.20 -14.33
CA GLN A 41 4.88 3.89 -15.30
C GLN A 41 3.73 2.98 -15.73
N GLY A 42 2.49 3.48 -15.61
CA GLY A 42 1.27 2.73 -15.91
C GLY A 42 0.85 1.71 -14.85
N PHE A 43 1.60 1.56 -13.75
CA PHE A 43 1.25 0.58 -12.72
C PHE A 43 0.00 0.98 -11.94
N SER A 44 -0.89 0.01 -11.74
CA SER A 44 -1.92 0.05 -10.71
C SER A 44 -1.38 -0.32 -9.32
N VAL A 45 -2.22 -0.24 -8.29
CA VAL A 45 -1.91 -0.78 -6.97
C VAL A 45 -1.70 -2.29 -7.04
N ALA A 46 -2.51 -3.04 -7.79
CA ALA A 46 -2.31 -4.49 -7.94
C ALA A 46 -0.99 -4.81 -8.66
N ASP A 47 -0.55 -4.00 -9.63
CA ASP A 47 0.74 -4.21 -10.30
C ASP A 47 1.92 -4.06 -9.34
N HIS A 48 1.88 -3.09 -8.42
CA HIS A 48 2.87 -3.00 -7.35
C HIS A 48 2.88 -4.26 -6.47
N ILE A 49 1.71 -4.81 -6.14
CA ILE A 49 1.60 -6.04 -5.34
C ILE A 49 2.16 -7.23 -6.12
N ARG A 50 1.79 -7.39 -7.40
CA ARG A 50 2.28 -8.46 -8.27
C ARG A 50 3.79 -8.42 -8.42
N ALA A 51 4.37 -7.22 -8.57
CA ALA A 51 5.81 -7.05 -8.67
C ALA A 51 6.55 -7.49 -7.39
N ILE A 52 6.01 -7.15 -6.21
CA ILE A 52 6.59 -7.61 -4.93
C ILE A 52 6.43 -9.12 -4.76
N ASP A 53 5.23 -9.66 -4.98
CA ASP A 53 4.96 -11.09 -4.88
C ASP A 53 5.88 -11.88 -5.84
N ALA A 54 6.06 -11.41 -7.08
CA ALA A 54 6.94 -12.03 -8.07
C ALA A 54 8.42 -12.01 -7.63
N ALA A 55 8.91 -10.88 -7.10
CA ALA A 55 10.26 -10.78 -6.57
C ALA A 55 10.52 -11.73 -5.40
N CYS A 56 9.47 -12.08 -4.64
CA CYS A 56 9.55 -12.97 -3.48
C CYS A 56 9.16 -14.42 -3.80
N SER A 57 9.30 -14.85 -5.07
CA SER A 57 8.95 -16.20 -5.54
C SER A 57 7.50 -16.62 -5.22
N GLY A 58 6.57 -15.67 -5.27
CA GLY A 58 5.15 -15.88 -4.98
C GLY A 58 4.79 -15.90 -3.50
N ARG A 59 5.76 -15.73 -2.59
CA ARG A 59 5.48 -15.67 -1.14
C ARG A 59 4.68 -14.42 -0.83
N ARG A 60 3.62 -14.60 -0.06
CA ARG A 60 2.78 -13.51 0.42
C ARG A 60 3.40 -12.88 1.66
N LEU A 61 4.05 -11.73 1.50
CA LEU A 61 4.73 -11.03 2.60
C LEU A 61 3.82 -10.10 3.42
N PHE A 62 2.70 -9.67 2.85
CA PHE A 62 1.76 -8.77 3.50
C PHE A 62 0.33 -9.11 3.10
N ASN A 63 -0.63 -8.75 3.96
CA ASN A 63 -2.05 -9.00 3.72
C ASN A 63 -2.87 -7.72 3.53
N ALA A 64 -2.28 -6.55 3.75
CA ALA A 64 -2.92 -5.26 3.58
C ALA A 64 -2.08 -4.32 2.72
N VAL A 65 -2.76 -3.40 2.03
CA VAL A 65 -2.13 -2.30 1.31
C VAL A 65 -2.76 -0.98 1.73
N LEU A 66 -1.93 0.00 2.09
CA LEU A 66 -2.34 1.37 2.34
C LEU A 66 -2.27 2.16 1.04
N VAL A 67 -3.38 2.79 0.68
CA VAL A 67 -3.50 3.59 -0.55
C VAL A 67 -4.02 4.97 -0.21
N HIS A 68 -3.39 6.00 -0.80
CA HIS A 68 -3.87 7.36 -0.65
C HIS A 68 -5.22 7.54 -1.35
N LYS A 69 -6.20 8.13 -0.65
CA LYS A 69 -7.58 8.24 -1.13
C LYS A 69 -7.85 9.45 -2.04
N LYS A 70 -7.20 10.59 -1.79
CA LYS A 70 -7.51 11.85 -2.48
C LYS A 70 -6.56 12.05 -3.65
N SER A 71 -7.04 12.70 -4.71
CA SER A 71 -6.14 13.15 -5.78
C SER A 71 -5.25 14.30 -5.28
N PRO A 72 -4.00 14.39 -5.76
CA PRO A 72 -3.17 15.59 -5.63
C PRO A 72 -3.85 16.83 -6.23
N SER A 73 -3.35 18.02 -5.89
CA SER A 73 -3.84 19.26 -6.51
C SER A 73 -3.58 19.28 -8.02
N GLU A 74 -4.32 20.10 -8.77
CA GLU A 74 -4.08 20.31 -10.20
C GLU A 74 -2.65 20.75 -10.50
N ARG A 75 -2.08 21.62 -9.64
CA ARG A 75 -0.69 22.08 -9.77
C ARG A 75 0.29 20.91 -9.66
N ALA A 76 0.10 20.04 -8.67
CA ALA A 76 0.90 18.83 -8.54
C ALA A 76 0.72 17.91 -9.76
N LEU A 77 -0.52 17.67 -10.19
CA LEU A 77 -0.79 16.83 -11.35
C LEU A 77 -0.09 17.34 -12.62
N ILE A 78 -0.15 18.64 -12.90
CA ILE A 78 0.55 19.27 -14.04
C ILE A 78 2.06 19.06 -13.92
N ARG A 79 2.64 19.32 -12.74
CA ARG A 79 4.08 19.16 -12.49
C ARG A 79 4.55 17.72 -12.72
N TYR A 80 3.84 16.73 -12.17
CA TYR A 80 4.21 15.32 -12.32
C TYR A 80 3.94 14.80 -13.74
N ALA A 81 2.90 15.29 -14.42
CA ALA A 81 2.62 14.92 -15.81
C ALA A 81 3.75 15.34 -16.76
N GLN A 82 4.39 16.49 -16.55
CA GLN A 82 5.58 16.92 -17.31
C GLN A 82 6.77 15.94 -17.19
N GLN A 83 6.74 15.10 -16.17
CA GLN A 83 7.76 14.08 -15.90
C GLN A 83 7.27 12.67 -16.26
N ASN A 84 6.11 12.51 -16.93
CA ASN A 84 5.46 11.22 -17.18
C ASN A 84 5.12 10.43 -15.90
N SER A 85 4.78 11.14 -14.83
CA SER A 85 4.33 10.58 -13.55
C SER A 85 2.87 10.91 -13.30
N HIS A 86 2.11 9.93 -12.84
CA HIS A 86 0.65 10.01 -12.65
C HIS A 86 0.25 9.41 -11.31
N PRO A 87 -0.91 9.78 -10.73
CA PRO A 87 -1.40 9.12 -9.53
C PRO A 87 -1.55 7.61 -9.73
N VAL A 88 -1.11 6.81 -8.76
CA VAL A 88 -1.24 5.35 -8.83
C VAL A 88 -2.72 4.98 -8.74
N PHE A 89 -3.22 4.27 -9.75
CA PHE A 89 -4.63 3.90 -9.82
C PHE A 89 -4.95 2.71 -8.91
N LEU A 90 -6.04 2.83 -8.13
CA LEU A 90 -6.54 1.75 -7.29
C LEU A 90 -7.58 0.90 -8.04
N ASP A 91 -7.13 -0.23 -8.56
CA ASP A 91 -7.89 -1.33 -9.13
C ASP A 91 -8.42 -2.28 -8.04
N ARG A 92 -9.48 -1.84 -7.35
CA ARG A 92 -10.02 -2.52 -6.16
C ARG A 92 -10.31 -4.00 -6.34
N GLU A 93 -10.85 -4.38 -7.50
CA GLU A 93 -11.23 -5.76 -7.80
C GLU A 93 -10.00 -6.66 -7.85
N ASP A 94 -8.96 -6.25 -8.56
CA ASP A 94 -7.72 -6.99 -8.70
C ASP A 94 -6.95 -7.10 -7.38
N VAL A 95 -6.88 -6.01 -6.61
CA VAL A 95 -6.29 -6.04 -5.26
C VAL A 95 -7.04 -7.03 -4.35
N THR A 96 -8.37 -7.12 -4.49
CA THR A 96 -9.20 -8.06 -3.73
C THR A 96 -9.00 -9.50 -4.21
N LYS A 97 -8.84 -9.74 -5.53
CA LYS A 97 -8.51 -11.06 -6.10
C LYS A 97 -7.13 -11.56 -5.66
N LEU A 98 -6.17 -10.64 -5.51
CA LEU A 98 -4.89 -10.90 -4.85
C LEU A 98 -5.04 -11.11 -3.33
N GLY A 99 -6.26 -11.11 -2.79
CA GLY A 99 -6.55 -11.38 -1.38
C GLY A 99 -6.12 -10.27 -0.44
N ARG A 100 -5.76 -9.07 -0.91
CA ARG A 100 -5.23 -7.99 -0.05
C ARG A 100 -6.35 -7.09 0.45
N ARG A 101 -6.28 -6.75 1.75
CA ARG A 101 -7.16 -5.75 2.36
C ARG A 101 -6.71 -4.34 1.98
N ILE A 102 -7.62 -3.55 1.43
CA ILE A 102 -7.35 -2.15 1.10
C ILE A 102 -7.59 -1.27 2.34
N VAL A 103 -6.59 -0.47 2.69
CA VAL A 103 -6.65 0.57 3.72
C VAL A 103 -6.57 1.93 3.06
N LEU A 104 -7.71 2.61 2.91
CA LEU A 104 -7.77 3.95 2.33
C LEU A 104 -7.51 5.02 3.37
N ALA A 105 -6.57 5.93 3.11
CA ALA A 105 -6.26 7.01 4.03
C ALA A 105 -5.78 8.31 3.34
N ASN A 106 -5.95 9.43 4.02
CA ASN A 106 -5.39 10.71 3.60
C ASN A 106 -4.03 10.92 4.26
N VAL A 107 -2.99 10.42 3.61
CA VAL A 107 -1.61 10.39 4.14
C VAL A 107 -0.64 11.23 3.30
N MET A 108 -1.15 12.11 2.45
CA MET A 108 -0.35 12.97 1.58
C MET A 108 -0.08 14.33 2.25
N HIS A 109 1.12 14.84 2.01
CA HIS A 109 1.51 16.24 2.13
C HIS A 109 1.91 16.73 0.75
N GLU A 110 1.40 17.90 0.38
CA GLU A 110 1.81 18.63 -0.81
C GLU A 110 2.44 19.95 -0.35
N ASP A 111 3.61 20.29 -0.86
CA ASP A 111 4.25 21.58 -0.55
C ASP A 111 3.91 22.68 -1.56
N ASP A 112 4.41 23.88 -1.32
CA ASP A 112 4.17 25.05 -2.17
C ASP A 112 4.76 24.94 -3.58
N THR A 113 5.58 23.94 -3.85
CA THR A 113 6.10 23.65 -5.20
C THR A 113 5.26 22.62 -5.96
N GLY A 114 4.23 22.06 -5.32
CA GLY A 114 3.44 20.95 -5.85
C GLY A 114 4.14 19.60 -5.72
N CYS A 115 5.16 19.48 -4.86
CA CYS A 115 5.82 18.20 -4.58
C CYS A 115 4.93 17.36 -3.66
N VAL A 116 4.69 16.11 -4.07
CA VAL A 116 3.80 15.17 -3.40
C VAL A 116 4.63 14.13 -2.64
N ARG A 117 4.36 13.99 -1.35
CA ARG A 117 4.97 12.97 -0.50
C ARG A 117 4.00 12.48 0.56
N HIS A 118 4.38 11.38 1.21
CA HIS A 118 3.68 10.97 2.42
C HIS A 118 3.94 11.97 3.55
N ASP A 119 2.89 12.34 4.26
CA ASP A 119 2.94 13.09 5.52
C ASP A 119 3.31 12.11 6.65
N PRO A 120 4.47 12.27 7.31
CA PRO A 120 4.92 11.32 8.32
C PRO A 120 3.95 11.19 9.50
N GLN A 121 3.34 12.29 9.95
CA GLN A 121 2.45 12.29 11.11
C GLN A 121 1.11 11.63 10.78
N LYS A 122 0.52 11.95 9.61
CA LYS A 122 -0.72 11.30 9.16
C LYS A 122 -0.50 9.82 8.91
N LEU A 123 0.61 9.45 8.27
CA LEU A 123 0.95 8.06 8.00
C LEU A 123 1.14 7.27 9.29
N ALA A 124 1.94 7.77 10.25
CA ALA A 124 2.15 7.12 11.53
C ALA A 124 0.82 6.91 12.30
N LYS A 125 -0.04 7.94 12.34
CA LYS A 125 -1.35 7.85 12.99
C LYS A 125 -2.23 6.74 12.39
N VAL A 126 -2.23 6.61 11.07
CA VAL A 126 -2.99 5.57 10.37
C VAL A 126 -2.40 4.18 10.63
N LEU A 127 -1.09 4.04 10.55
CA LEU A 127 -0.41 2.77 10.77
C LEU A 127 -0.58 2.27 12.21
N LEU A 128 -0.46 3.14 13.22
CA LEU A 128 -0.68 2.76 14.62
C LEU A 128 -2.11 2.28 14.86
N ARG A 129 -3.11 3.00 14.33
CA ARG A 129 -4.53 2.60 14.44
C ARG A 129 -4.81 1.28 13.73
N TRP A 130 -4.24 1.10 12.53
CA TRP A 130 -4.36 -0.13 11.77
C TRP A 130 -3.70 -1.31 12.52
N TYR A 131 -2.48 -1.11 13.02
CA TYR A 131 -1.74 -2.12 13.77
C TYR A 131 -2.50 -2.57 15.01
N SER A 132 -2.99 -1.65 15.86
CA SER A 132 -3.78 -2.01 17.05
C SER A 132 -5.01 -2.85 16.73
N SER A 133 -5.65 -2.58 15.58
CA SER A 133 -6.84 -3.32 15.12
C SER A 133 -6.47 -4.69 14.57
N ALA A 134 -5.43 -4.77 13.72
CA ALA A 134 -4.95 -6.00 13.10
C ALA A 134 -4.36 -6.95 14.15
N SER A 135 -3.54 -6.46 15.07
CA SER A 135 -2.98 -7.27 16.17
C SER A 135 -4.05 -7.86 17.07
N ARG A 136 -5.16 -7.14 17.31
CA ARG A 136 -6.30 -7.67 18.08
C ARG A 136 -6.98 -8.81 17.33
N GLN A 137 -7.16 -8.67 16.02
CA GLN A 137 -7.78 -9.70 15.18
C GLN A 137 -6.94 -10.98 15.11
N ILE A 138 -5.61 -10.86 15.05
CA ILE A 138 -4.69 -12.00 15.08
C ILE A 138 -4.76 -12.71 16.45
N ARG A 139 -4.72 -11.96 17.56
CA ARG A 139 -4.83 -12.54 18.93
C ARG A 139 -6.15 -13.26 19.19
N LEU A 140 -7.23 -12.84 18.54
CA LEU A 140 -8.56 -13.44 18.68
C LEU A 140 -8.78 -14.67 17.79
N GLY A 141 -7.75 -15.14 17.05
CA GLY A 141 -7.77 -16.45 16.39
C GLY A 141 -8.77 -16.58 15.22
N TRP A 142 -8.91 -15.56 14.38
CA TRP A 142 -9.63 -15.73 13.12
C TRP A 142 -8.77 -16.48 12.09
N GLY A 143 -9.00 -17.78 11.99
CA GLY A 143 -8.45 -18.66 10.96
C GLY A 143 -8.97 -18.35 9.57
N ASP A 144 -8.16 -18.71 8.57
CA ASP A 144 -8.41 -18.51 7.15
C ASP A 144 -9.81 -18.95 6.72
N GLY A 145 -10.65 -17.99 6.35
CA GLY A 145 -12.00 -18.21 5.87
C GLY A 145 -12.38 -17.13 4.86
N VAL A 146 -12.35 -17.49 3.59
CA VAL A 146 -12.86 -16.71 2.48
C VAL A 146 -14.34 -16.34 2.74
N MET A 147 -14.72 -15.13 2.30
CA MET A 147 -16.06 -14.54 2.25
C MET A 147 -16.62 -13.84 3.51
N GLY A 148 -16.67 -12.51 3.40
CA GLY A 148 -17.89 -11.77 3.69
C GLY A 148 -18.01 -11.18 5.10
N CYS A 149 -17.62 -9.92 5.27
CA CYS A 149 -18.35 -9.08 6.21
C CYS A 149 -18.42 -7.63 5.74
N ARG A 150 -19.51 -7.34 5.02
CA ARG A 150 -20.11 -6.00 4.98
C ARG A 150 -20.54 -5.64 6.40
N ARG A 151 -19.69 -4.99 7.20
CA ARG A 151 -20.08 -4.18 8.38
C ARG A 151 -18.85 -3.56 9.04
N ALA A 152 -18.45 -2.39 8.58
CA ALA A 152 -17.76 -1.36 9.39
C ALA A 152 -17.63 -0.03 8.62
N LEU A 153 -18.70 0.45 7.98
CA LEU A 153 -18.77 1.82 7.45
C LEU A 153 -20.16 2.45 7.62
N ARG A 154 -20.98 1.96 8.56
CA ARG A 154 -22.19 2.69 8.98
C ARG A 154 -21.91 3.42 10.29
N GLY A 155 -21.97 4.74 10.21
CA GLY A 155 -22.08 5.65 11.34
C GLY A 155 -20.75 5.97 12.00
N PHE A 156 -20.33 7.23 11.92
CA PHE A 156 -20.38 8.20 13.03
C PHE A 156 -19.58 9.45 12.58
N PRO A 157 -19.94 10.63 13.10
CA PRO A 157 -20.21 11.87 12.35
C PRO A 157 -19.01 12.52 11.67
#